data_AF-A0A535J4T0-F1
#
_entry.id   AF-A0A535J4T0-F1
#
_cell.length_a   1.000
_cell.length_b   1.000
_cell.length_c   1.000
_cell.angle_alpha   90.00
_cell.angle_beta   90.00
_cell.angle_gamma   90.00
#
_symmetry.space_group_name_H-M   'P 1'
#
loop_
_entity.id
_entity.type
_entity.pdbx_description
1 polymer ?
#
loop_
_entity_poly.entity_id
_entity_poly.type
_entity_poly.pdbx_seq_one_letter_code
_entity_poly.pdbx_strand_id
1 'polypeptide(L)'
;MIRARLLGRRLIGVAAAAAAAFSPTYASAASLGYSATTPVQVSNCSGKNAEVEQATDPKATSAAPAGYIYEEWMAAGCHGIAFSRSLDGGQHWSDPVRVSGATGSTYNSWDPDVVVGPDGTVYAAYMTGNGSQWYPVVATSFDHGQTFPQVSSLIPPDPKNW
;
A
#
# COMPACT_ATOMS: atom_id res chain seq x y z
N MET A 1 -8.70 -3.77 -73.32
CA MET A 1 -9.37 -2.79 -72.45
C MET A 1 -10.77 -3.29 -72.11
N ILE A 2 -10.96 -3.67 -70.84
CA ILE A 2 -12.15 -3.66 -69.98
C ILE A 2 -13.55 -3.78 -70.64
N ARG A 3 -14.33 -4.81 -70.25
CA ARG A 3 -15.55 -4.68 -69.41
C ARG A 3 -16.19 -6.05 -69.15
N ALA A 4 -16.09 -6.53 -67.92
CA ALA A 4 -16.87 -7.64 -67.40
C ALA A 4 -18.32 -7.19 -67.14
N ARG A 5 -19.30 -8.04 -67.47
CA ARG A 5 -20.69 -7.94 -66.99
C ARG A 5 -21.02 -9.19 -66.18
N LEU A 6 -21.44 -8.96 -64.94
CA LEU A 6 -21.96 -9.96 -64.00
C LEU A 6 -23.31 -10.50 -64.49
N LEU A 7 -23.48 -11.83 -64.46
CA LEU A 7 -24.78 -12.48 -64.43
C LEU A 7 -24.78 -13.43 -63.23
N GLY A 8 -25.60 -13.09 -62.24
CA GLY A 8 -25.67 -13.76 -60.95
C GLY A 8 -26.32 -15.14 -61.03
N ARG A 9 -25.70 -16.10 -60.35
CA ARG A 9 -26.34 -17.36 -59.94
C ARG A 9 -26.66 -17.25 -58.47
N ARG A 10 -27.96 -17.28 -58.14
CA ARG A 10 -28.44 -17.46 -56.76
C ARG A 10 -28.17 -18.91 -56.37
N LEU A 11 -27.22 -19.13 -55.47
CA LEU A 11 -27.12 -20.37 -54.71
C LEU A 11 -27.92 -20.20 -53.43
N ILE A 12 -29.00 -20.96 -53.30
CA ILE A 12 -29.71 -21.16 -52.03
C ILE A 12 -28.82 -22.10 -51.21
N GLY A 13 -27.96 -21.54 -50.38
CA GLY A 13 -27.25 -22.29 -49.36
C GLY A 13 -28.16 -22.47 -48.15
N VAL A 14 -28.53 -23.71 -47.84
CA VAL A 14 -29.18 -24.05 -46.58
C VAL A 14 -28.14 -23.78 -45.48
N ALA A 15 -28.35 -22.72 -44.70
CA ALA A 15 -27.57 -22.47 -43.51
C ALA A 15 -27.94 -23.53 -42.46
N ALA A 16 -27.13 -24.57 -42.35
CA ALA A 16 -27.14 -25.39 -41.15
C ALA A 16 -26.61 -24.51 -40.01
N ALA A 17 -27.52 -24.03 -39.15
CA ALA A 17 -27.13 -23.38 -37.91
C ALA A 17 -26.45 -24.45 -37.03
N ALA A 18 -25.12 -24.53 -37.09
CA ALA A 18 -24.35 -25.20 -36.06
C ALA A 18 -24.54 -24.37 -34.79
N ALA A 19 -25.50 -24.75 -33.96
CA ALA A 19 -25.56 -24.28 -32.58
C ALA A 19 -24.33 -24.84 -31.87
N ALA A 20 -23.21 -24.11 -31.95
CA ALA A 20 -22.11 -24.32 -31.04
C ALA A 20 -22.69 -24.10 -29.64
N ALA A 21 -22.89 -25.19 -28.91
CA ALA A 21 -23.15 -25.13 -27.49
C ALA A 21 -21.90 -24.53 -26.84
N PHE A 22 -21.86 -23.20 -26.74
CA PHE A 22 -20.99 -22.52 -25.81
C PHE A 22 -21.52 -22.88 -24.43
N SER A 23 -21.07 -24.00 -23.88
CA SER A 23 -21.08 -24.18 -22.44
C SER A 23 -20.20 -23.06 -21.91
N PRO A 24 -20.72 -22.08 -21.14
CA PRO A 24 -19.83 -21.22 -20.38
C PRO A 24 -19.06 -22.17 -19.45
N THR A 25 -17.78 -22.41 -19.75
CA THR A 25 -16.87 -22.88 -18.73
C THR A 25 -16.77 -21.72 -17.76
N TYR A 26 -17.64 -21.69 -16.76
CA TYR A 26 -17.41 -20.88 -15.59
C TYR A 26 -16.06 -21.36 -15.06
N ALA A 27 -15.03 -20.53 -15.21
CA ALA A 27 -13.82 -20.72 -14.42
C ALA A 27 -14.32 -20.74 -12.98
N SER A 28 -14.35 -21.92 -12.37
CA SER A 28 -14.54 -22.02 -10.93
C SER A 28 -13.46 -21.12 -10.35
N ALA A 29 -13.87 -20.06 -9.65
CA ALA A 29 -12.93 -19.33 -8.82
C ALA A 29 -12.39 -20.39 -7.86
N ALA A 30 -11.17 -20.86 -8.11
CA ALA A 30 -10.47 -21.70 -7.16
C ALA A 30 -10.61 -20.98 -5.83
N SER A 31 -11.22 -21.63 -4.84
CA SER A 31 -11.30 -21.06 -3.51
C SER A 31 -9.87 -20.69 -3.14
N LEU A 32 -9.56 -19.40 -3.05
CA LEU A 32 -8.27 -18.96 -2.56
C LEU A 32 -8.19 -19.50 -1.14
N GLY A 33 -7.48 -20.61 -0.97
CA GLY A 33 -7.22 -21.18 0.33
C GLY A 33 -6.32 -20.21 1.05
N TYR A 34 -6.87 -19.41 1.95
CA TYR A 34 -6.08 -18.60 2.85
C TYR A 34 -5.82 -19.42 4.11
N SER A 35 -4.59 -19.37 4.59
CA SER A 35 -4.23 -19.93 5.89
C SER A 35 -3.95 -18.76 6.81
N ALA A 36 -4.75 -18.60 7.86
CA ALA A 36 -4.47 -17.63 8.91
C ALA A 36 -3.52 -18.29 9.92
N THR A 37 -2.40 -17.63 10.20
CA THR A 37 -1.52 -18.02 11.30
C THR A 37 -2.02 -17.43 12.61
N THR A 38 -1.37 -17.81 13.73
CA THR A 38 -1.54 -17.05 14.97
C THR A 38 -1.12 -15.59 14.74
N PRO A 39 -1.82 -14.61 15.35
CA PRO A 39 -1.39 -13.22 15.31
C PRO A 39 0.06 -13.06 15.74
N VAL A 40 0.82 -12.25 14.98
CA VAL A 40 2.21 -11.93 15.26
C VAL A 40 2.28 -10.55 15.91
N GLN A 41 3.09 -10.42 16.96
CA GLN A 41 3.36 -9.14 17.59
C GLN A 41 4.28 -8.31 16.69
N VAL A 42 3.80 -7.15 16.22
CA VAL A 42 4.59 -6.22 15.39
C VAL A 42 5.61 -5.43 16.20
N SER A 43 5.26 -5.03 17.43
CA SER A 43 6.11 -4.18 18.25
C SER A 43 5.95 -4.41 19.76
N ASN A 44 6.97 -3.97 20.50
CA ASN A 44 6.99 -3.91 21.95
C ASN A 44 6.88 -2.46 22.47
N CYS A 45 6.39 -1.52 21.63
CA CYS A 45 6.15 -0.14 22.05
C CYS A 45 5.16 -0.11 23.21
N SER A 46 5.62 0.36 24.37
CA SER A 46 4.79 0.44 25.58
C SER A 46 3.69 1.51 25.45
N GLY A 47 2.73 1.50 26.38
CA GLY A 47 1.66 2.50 26.41
C GLY A 47 0.58 2.26 25.35
N LYS A 48 -0.21 3.30 25.07
CA LYS A 48 -1.31 3.22 24.11
C LYS A 48 -0.75 3.28 22.69
N ASN A 49 -1.21 2.35 21.86
CA ASN A 49 -1.01 2.34 20.42
C ASN A 49 -2.38 2.45 19.73
N ALA A 50 -2.46 3.16 18.60
CA ALA A 50 -3.70 3.38 17.84
C ALA A 50 -3.38 3.69 16.37
N GLU A 51 -4.42 3.73 15.53
CA GLU A 51 -4.35 4.22 14.14
C GLU A 51 -3.23 3.55 13.34
N VAL A 52 -3.35 2.24 13.14
CA VAL A 52 -2.36 1.46 12.39
C VAL A 52 -2.70 1.53 10.91
N GLU A 53 -1.73 1.93 10.10
CA GLU A 53 -1.82 1.97 8.64
C GLU A 53 -0.78 1.06 8.01
N GLN A 54 -1.18 0.31 6.98
CA GLN A 54 -0.36 -0.70 6.34
C GLN A 54 -0.10 -0.36 4.87
N ALA A 55 1.16 -0.50 4.44
CA ALA A 55 1.51 -0.55 3.02
C ALA A 55 2.25 -1.84 2.69
N THR A 56 2.21 -2.23 1.41
CA THR A 56 2.95 -3.40 0.92
C THR A 56 3.72 -3.04 -0.34
N ASP A 57 4.96 -3.53 -0.43
CA ASP A 57 5.75 -3.53 -1.65
C ASP A 57 5.95 -4.97 -2.09
N PRO A 58 5.17 -5.48 -3.07
CA PRO A 58 5.29 -6.86 -3.53
C PRO A 58 6.57 -7.11 -4.34
N LYS A 59 7.39 -6.09 -4.60
CA LYS A 59 8.64 -6.22 -5.35
C LYS A 59 9.67 -6.98 -4.52
N ALA A 60 9.89 -8.23 -4.89
CA ALA A 60 10.91 -9.07 -4.26
C ALA A 60 12.31 -8.45 -4.41
N THR A 61 13.08 -8.46 -3.33
CA THR A 61 14.51 -8.14 -3.32
C THR A 61 15.30 -9.33 -2.78
N SER A 62 16.63 -9.28 -2.86
CA SER A 62 17.47 -10.30 -2.21
C SER A 62 17.30 -10.31 -0.70
N ALA A 63 16.97 -9.17 -0.09
CA ALA A 63 16.73 -9.05 1.35
C ALA A 63 15.29 -9.41 1.76
N ALA A 64 14.32 -9.19 0.88
CA ALA A 64 12.91 -9.48 1.10
C ALA A 64 12.32 -10.25 -0.10
N PRO A 65 12.57 -11.57 -0.20
CA PRO A 65 12.09 -12.37 -1.33
C PRO A 65 10.55 -12.44 -1.43
N ALA A 66 9.84 -12.19 -0.33
CA ALA A 66 8.38 -12.11 -0.27
C ALA A 66 7.83 -10.69 -0.54
N GLY A 67 8.70 -9.71 -0.80
CA GLY A 67 8.35 -8.29 -0.73
C GLY A 67 8.36 -7.76 0.71
N TYR A 68 8.05 -6.48 0.86
CA TYR A 68 7.97 -5.80 2.14
C TYR A 68 6.52 -5.60 2.57
N ILE A 69 6.28 -5.71 3.87
CA ILE A 69 5.07 -5.17 4.52
C ILE A 69 5.54 -4.10 5.50
N TYR A 70 4.83 -2.98 5.53
CA TYR A 70 5.11 -1.83 6.38
C TYR A 70 3.89 -1.56 7.25
N GLU A 71 4.13 -1.27 8.52
CA GLU A 71 3.12 -0.80 9.46
C GLU A 71 3.59 0.52 10.04
N GLU A 72 2.73 1.52 10.01
CA GLU A 72 2.90 2.82 10.66
C GLU A 72 1.77 3.02 11.67
N TRP A 73 2.07 3.54 12.87
CA TRP A 73 1.04 3.73 13.89
C TRP A 73 1.37 4.81 14.91
N MET A 74 0.35 5.29 15.61
CA MET A 74 0.52 6.10 16.81
C MET A 74 1.06 5.26 17.95
N ALA A 75 2.22 5.63 18.51
CA ALA A 75 2.90 4.86 19.54
C ALA A 75 3.37 5.74 20.70
N ALA A 76 2.69 5.65 21.85
CA ALA A 76 3.05 6.44 23.04
C ALA A 76 4.47 6.09 23.52
N GLY A 77 4.78 4.80 23.66
CA GLY A 77 6.08 4.30 24.10
C GLY A 77 7.18 4.34 23.04
N CYS A 78 6.84 4.67 21.79
CA CYS A 78 7.79 4.91 20.70
C CYS A 78 7.74 6.36 20.19
N HIS A 79 7.24 7.26 21.04
CA HIS A 79 7.42 8.69 20.93
C HIS A 79 6.73 9.37 19.72
N GLY A 80 5.46 9.02 19.48
CA GLY A 80 4.60 9.70 18.50
C GLY A 80 4.17 8.78 17.40
N ILE A 81 4.90 8.78 16.28
CA ILE A 81 4.64 7.91 15.13
C ILE A 81 5.76 6.89 15.00
N ALA A 82 5.39 5.62 15.03
CA ALA A 82 6.30 4.50 14.89
C ALA A 82 6.06 3.77 13.58
N PHE A 83 7.11 3.13 13.09
CA PHE A 83 7.12 2.38 11.86
C PHE A 83 7.87 1.06 12.08
N SER A 84 7.41 -0.01 11.45
CA SER A 84 8.13 -1.28 11.39
C SER A 84 7.91 -1.95 10.03
N ARG A 85 8.85 -2.80 9.64
CA ARG A 85 8.78 -3.54 8.38
C ARG A 85 9.00 -5.04 8.59
N SER A 86 8.32 -5.81 7.76
CA SER A 86 8.56 -7.24 7.59
C SER A 86 9.19 -7.51 6.23
N LEU A 87 10.09 -8.48 6.18
CA LEU A 87 10.81 -8.93 4.98
C LEU A 87 10.38 -10.34 4.53
N ASP A 88 9.48 -10.97 5.29
CA ASP A 88 9.16 -12.40 5.20
C ASP A 88 7.65 -12.69 5.25
N GLY A 89 6.86 -11.74 4.75
CA GLY A 89 5.41 -11.88 4.64
C GLY A 89 4.68 -11.74 5.98
N GLY A 90 5.23 -10.97 6.92
CA GLY A 90 4.60 -10.65 8.20
C GLY A 90 4.93 -11.61 9.34
N GLN A 91 5.87 -12.53 9.14
CA GLN A 91 6.26 -13.51 10.16
C GLN A 91 7.17 -12.88 11.23
N HIS A 92 8.07 -11.99 10.80
CA HIS A 92 8.92 -11.21 11.70
C HIS A 92 8.92 -9.73 11.30
N TRP A 93 9.13 -8.88 12.29
CA TRP A 93 9.10 -7.42 12.19
C TRP A 93 10.39 -6.83 12.73
N SER A 94 10.84 -5.73 12.14
CA SER A 94 11.98 -4.98 12.66
C SER A 94 11.65 -4.35 14.01
N ASP A 95 12.68 -3.98 14.77
CA ASP A 95 12.50 -3.05 15.88
C ASP A 95 11.80 -1.77 15.36
N PRO A 96 10.83 -1.22 16.11
CA PRO A 96 10.16 0.00 15.72
C PRO A 96 11.13 1.16 15.57
N VAL A 97 11.04 1.86 14.45
CA VAL A 97 11.72 3.15 14.25
C VAL A 97 10.72 4.28 14.45
N ARG A 98 11.16 5.36 15.08
CA ARG A 98 10.36 6.59 15.13
C ARG A 98 10.46 7.29 13.77
N VAL A 99 9.32 7.61 13.18
CA VAL A 99 9.28 8.39 11.94
C VAL A 99 9.80 9.81 12.21
N SER A 100 10.75 10.26 11.38
CA SER A 100 11.40 11.57 11.53
C SER A 100 10.39 12.71 11.47
N GLY A 101 10.48 13.65 12.42
CA GLY A 101 9.63 14.84 12.53
C GLY A 101 8.42 14.68 13.46
N ALA A 102 8.06 13.45 13.88
CA ALA A 102 7.12 13.26 14.98
C ALA A 102 7.68 13.93 16.25
N THR A 103 6.85 14.45 17.14
CA THR A 103 7.26 15.35 18.25
C THR A 103 7.28 14.68 19.62
N GLY A 104 7.34 13.35 19.67
CA GLY A 104 7.71 12.63 20.89
C GLY A 104 6.54 12.10 21.70
N SER A 105 5.30 12.37 21.26
CA SER A 105 4.08 11.99 21.95
C SER A 105 2.93 11.83 20.97
N THR A 106 2.00 10.94 21.29
CA THR A 106 0.74 10.74 20.59
C THR A 106 -0.27 11.87 20.78
N TYR A 107 0.01 12.87 21.63
CA TYR A 107 -0.78 14.10 21.73
C TYR A 107 -0.40 15.14 20.68
N ASN A 108 0.83 15.06 20.16
CA ASN A 108 1.38 16.04 19.23
C ASN A 108 1.79 15.41 17.89
N SER A 109 1.54 14.12 17.69
CA SER A 109 1.64 13.45 16.39
C SER A 109 0.60 12.34 16.28
N TRP A 110 -0.19 12.34 15.21
CA TRP A 110 -1.37 11.48 15.01
C TRP A 110 -1.75 11.42 13.52
N ASP A 111 -2.83 10.69 13.18
CA ASP A 111 -3.31 10.49 11.79
C ASP A 111 -2.18 10.01 10.84
N PRO A 112 -1.51 8.88 11.13
CA PRO A 112 -0.51 8.35 10.21
C PRO A 112 -1.15 7.87 8.89
N ASP A 113 -0.35 7.79 7.84
CA ASP A 113 -0.65 7.14 6.56
C ASP A 113 0.67 6.76 5.87
N VAL A 114 0.73 5.60 5.22
CA VAL A 114 1.94 5.08 4.59
C VAL A 114 1.68 4.62 3.17
N VAL A 115 2.56 5.02 2.25
CA VAL A 115 2.54 4.56 0.85
C VAL A 115 3.94 4.26 0.34
N VAL A 116 4.03 3.42 -0.69
CA VAL A 116 5.30 3.02 -1.32
C VAL A 116 5.27 3.34 -2.81
N GLY A 117 6.31 4.02 -3.27
CA GLY A 117 6.52 4.34 -4.68
C GLY A 117 7.03 3.12 -5.49
N PRO A 118 6.91 3.13 -6.83
CA PRO A 118 7.36 2.02 -7.68
C PRO A 118 8.86 1.70 -7.61
N ASP A 119 9.67 2.65 -7.13
CA ASP A 119 11.11 2.50 -6.92
C ASP A 119 11.47 1.92 -5.55
N GLY A 120 10.48 1.72 -4.67
CA GLY A 120 10.66 1.27 -3.29
C GLY A 120 10.83 2.41 -2.28
N THR A 121 10.70 3.67 -2.70
CA THR A 121 10.68 4.82 -1.80
C THR A 121 9.42 4.76 -0.92
N VAL A 122 9.59 4.84 0.40
CA VAL A 122 8.48 4.83 1.36
C VAL A 122 8.18 6.26 1.80
N TYR A 123 6.91 6.64 1.76
CA TYR A 123 6.41 7.92 2.24
C TYR A 123 5.52 7.65 3.46
N ALA A 124 5.94 8.13 4.61
CA ALA A 124 5.19 8.12 5.86
C ALA A 124 4.65 9.53 6.10
N ALA A 125 3.33 9.67 6.12
CA ALA A 125 2.64 10.92 6.35
C ALA A 125 1.97 10.92 7.72
N TYR A 126 1.95 12.07 8.40
CA TYR A 126 1.28 12.20 9.69
C TYR A 126 1.01 13.67 10.01
N MET A 127 0.09 13.93 10.93
CA MET A 127 -0.13 15.26 11.51
C MET A 127 0.85 15.49 12.66
N THR A 128 1.39 16.70 12.77
CA THR A 128 2.22 17.08 13.93
C THR A 128 1.86 18.45 14.48
N GLY A 129 2.05 18.62 15.79
CA GLY A 129 1.86 19.87 16.51
C GLY A 129 3.17 20.51 16.95
N ASN A 130 3.32 21.81 16.69
CA ASN A 130 4.37 22.65 17.24
C ASN A 130 3.78 23.98 17.76
N GLY A 131 3.67 24.12 19.08
CA GLY A 131 3.03 25.27 19.69
C GLY A 131 1.53 25.35 19.35
N SER A 132 1.12 26.39 18.61
CA SER A 132 -0.27 26.58 18.16
C SER A 132 -0.50 26.23 16.68
N GLN A 133 0.48 25.59 16.05
CA GLN A 133 0.38 25.13 14.67
C GLN A 133 0.25 23.61 14.64
N TRP A 134 -0.64 23.13 13.77
CA TRP A 134 -0.81 21.73 13.45
C TRP A 134 -0.77 21.60 11.94
N TYR A 135 0.03 20.66 11.46
CA TYR A 135 0.30 20.57 10.02
C TYR A 135 0.68 19.14 9.62
N PRO A 136 0.38 18.75 8.37
CA PRO A 136 0.82 17.48 7.85
C PRO A 136 2.32 17.53 7.53
N VAL A 137 2.95 16.39 7.74
CA VAL A 137 4.35 16.12 7.46
C VAL A 137 4.44 14.86 6.61
N VAL A 138 5.36 14.84 5.66
CA VAL A 138 5.77 13.64 4.93
C VAL A 138 7.24 13.38 5.21
N ALA A 139 7.52 12.25 5.84
CA ALA A 139 8.85 11.71 6.00
C ALA A 139 9.11 10.68 4.90
N THR A 140 10.27 10.75 4.25
CA THR A 140 10.60 9.90 3.10
C THR A 140 11.79 9.02 3.42
N SER A 141 11.65 7.73 3.12
CA SER A 141 12.70 6.72 3.22
C SER A 141 13.12 6.24 1.84
N PHE A 142 14.43 6.12 1.64
CA PHE A 142 15.05 5.61 0.42
C PHE A 142 15.75 4.25 0.64
N ASP A 143 15.56 3.65 1.81
CA ASP A 143 16.20 2.40 2.24
C ASP A 143 15.18 1.33 2.68
N HIS A 144 13.99 1.40 2.07
CA HIS A 144 12.84 0.53 2.35
C HIS A 144 12.37 0.62 3.82
N GLY A 145 12.39 1.81 4.42
CA GLY A 145 11.87 2.06 5.76
C GLY A 145 12.83 1.74 6.91
N GLN A 146 14.16 1.72 6.68
CA GLN A 146 15.13 1.66 7.80
C GLN A 146 15.28 3.02 8.45
N THR A 147 15.35 4.06 7.62
CA THR A 147 15.50 5.44 8.04
C THR A 147 14.63 6.36 7.22
N PHE A 148 14.28 7.51 7.78
CA PHE A 148 13.49 8.56 7.13
C PHE A 148 14.28 9.88 7.10
N PRO A 149 15.30 10.00 6.22
CA PRO A 149 16.23 11.13 6.26
C PRO A 149 15.64 12.45 5.73
N GLN A 150 14.56 12.40 4.95
CA GLN A 150 13.94 13.59 4.36
C GLN A 150 12.59 13.85 5.01
N VAL A 151 12.33 15.10 5.39
CA VAL A 151 11.07 15.54 6.00
C VAL A 151 10.57 16.79 5.28
N SER A 152 9.32 16.76 4.84
CA SER A 152 8.62 17.89 4.22
C SER A 152 7.39 18.24 5.05
N SER A 153 7.18 19.52 5.36
CA SER A 153 6.05 19.98 6.17
C SER A 153 5.24 21.03 5.44
N LEU A 154 3.91 20.93 5.50
CA LEU A 154 3.00 21.94 4.97
C LEU A 154 2.46 22.79 6.12
N ILE A 155 3.22 23.80 6.54
CA ILE A 155 2.85 24.63 7.70
C ILE A 155 1.87 25.74 7.25
N PRO A 156 0.63 25.78 7.79
CA PRO A 156 -0.29 26.88 7.51
C PRO A 156 0.29 28.22 8.00
N PRO A 157 0.06 29.32 7.26
CA PRO A 157 0.52 30.65 7.67
C PRO A 157 -0.19 31.13 8.95
N ASP A 158 -1.45 30.69 9.15
CA ASP A 158 -2.28 31.10 10.28
C ASP A 158 -2.29 30.03 11.40
N PRO A 159 -2.15 30.42 12.68
CA PRO A 159 -2.30 29.50 13.80
C PRO A 159 -3.70 28.89 13.86
N LYS A 160 -3.79 27.62 14.28
CA LYS A 160 -5.05 26.86 14.43
C LYS A 160 -5.89 26.71 13.16
N ASN A 161 -5.28 26.82 11.99
CA ASN A 161 -5.92 26.57 10.71
C ASN A 161 -5.74 25.10 10.33
N TRP A 162 -6.70 24.27 10.74
CA TRP A 162 -6.78 22.84 10.42
C TRP A 162 -7.69 22.61 9.22
#